data_AF-A0A4P9YKN2-F1
#
_entry.id   AF-A0A4P9YKN2-F1
#
_cell.length_a   1.000
_cell.length_b   1.000
_cell.length_c   1.000
_cell.angle_alpha   90.00
_cell.angle_beta   90.00
_cell.angle_gamma   90.00
#
_symmetry.space_group_name_H-M   'P 1'
#
loop_
_entity.id
_entity.type
_entity.pdbx_description
1 polymer ?
#
loop_
_entity_poly.entity_id
_entity_poly.type
_entity_poly.pdbx_seq_one_letter_code
_entity_poly.pdbx_strand_id
1 'polypeptide(L)' 'IDQFLNLKLDDIEVLEKEKYPHLWSVRNIFIRGSVVRYVALPVEAVDTELLQDATRREAENYS' A
#
# COMPACT_ATOMS: atom_id res chain seq x y z
N ILE A 1 7.96 3.69 -1.97
CA ILE A 1 7.23 4.07 -0.74
C ILE A 1 8.15 5.01 0.04
N ASP A 2 7.62 6.04 0.68
CA ASP A 2 8.39 6.99 1.50
C ASP A 2 8.05 6.88 3.00
N GLN A 3 8.66 7.73 3.83
CA GLN A 3 8.46 7.75 5.28
C GLN A 3 7.02 8.08 5.72
N PHE A 4 6.18 8.63 4.83
CA PHE A 4 4.78 8.93 5.08
C PHE A 4 3.84 7.86 4.51
N LEU A 5 4.42 6.74 4.06
CA LEU A 5 3.71 5.63 3.42
C LEU A 5 2.94 6.06 2.16
N ASN A 6 3.42 7.09 1.45
CA ASN A 6 2.85 7.45 0.17
C ASN A 6 3.14 6.37 -0.89
N LEU A 7 2.16 6.13 -1.75
CA LEU A 7 2.20 5.08 -2.77
C LEU A 7 2.29 5.71 -4.14
N LYS A 8 3.23 5.24 -4.95
CA LYS A 8 3.26 5.48 -6.39
C LYS A 8 2.95 4.15 -7.07
N LEU A 9 1.89 4.12 -7.86
CA LEU A 9 1.44 2.94 -8.57
C LEU A 9 1.48 3.26 -10.07
N ASP A 10 2.03 2.31 -10.83
CA ASP A 10 2.11 2.38 -12.28
C ASP A 10 1.21 1.28 -12.88
N ASP A 11 0.69 1.54 -14.07
CA ASP A 11 -0.25 0.66 -14.80
C ASP A 11 -1.45 0.16 -13.97
N ILE A 12 -2.15 1.11 -13.34
CA ILE A 12 -3.29 0.80 -12.47
C ILE A 12 -4.56 0.42 -13.25
N GLU A 13 -5.40 -0.40 -12.60
CA GLU A 13 -6.80 -0.58 -12.97
C GLU A 13 -7.69 -0.11 -11.82
N VAL A 14 -8.73 0.67 -12.16
CA VAL A 14 -9.68 1.21 -11.20
C VAL A 14 -10.88 0.26 -11.09
N LEU A 15 -11.10 -0.28 -9.89
CA LEU A 15 -12.31 -1.05 -9.58
C LEU A 15 -13.55 -0.17 -9.71
N GLU A 16 -14.67 -0.74 -10.19
CA GLU A 16 -15.92 -0.01 -10.41
C GLU A 16 -15.75 1.27 -11.27
N LYS A 17 -14.96 1.20 -12.34
CA LYS A 17 -14.63 2.35 -13.22
C LYS A 17 -15.83 3.20 -13.66
N GLU A 18 -17.02 2.61 -13.81
CA GLU A 18 -18.26 3.29 -14.19
C GLU A 18 -18.72 4.31 -13.15
N LYS A 19 -18.45 4.04 -11.87
CA LYS A 19 -18.75 4.93 -10.74
C LYS A 19 -17.73 6.07 -10.63
N TYR A 20 -16.51 5.86 -11.13
CA TYR A 20 -15.39 6.80 -11.06
C TYR A 20 -14.82 7.14 -12.45
N PRO A 21 -15.64 7.69 -13.37
CA PRO A 21 -15.24 7.88 -14.77
C PRO A 21 -14.06 8.85 -14.96
N HIS A 22 -13.82 9.74 -13.98
CA HIS A 22 -12.69 10.66 -13.99
C HIS A 22 -11.32 9.97 -13.85
N LEU A 23 -11.28 8.71 -13.41
CA LEU A 23 -10.05 7.93 -13.29
C LEU A 23 -9.80 7.01 -14.50
N TRP A 24 -10.70 6.98 -15.49
CA TRP A 24 -10.66 6.00 -16.59
C TRP A 24 -9.35 6.05 -17.40
N SER A 25 -8.83 7.23 -17.67
CA SER A 25 -7.60 7.42 -18.47
C SER A 25 -6.32 7.40 -17.64
N VAL A 26 -6.42 7.26 -16.31
CA VAL A 26 -5.26 7.32 -15.42
C VAL A 26 -4.56 5.97 -15.40
N ARG A 27 -3.30 5.95 -15.84
CA ARG A 27 -2.43 4.76 -15.75
C ARG A 27 -1.47 4.79 -14.58
N ASN A 28 -0.97 5.96 -14.22
CA ASN A 28 -0.02 6.12 -13.12
C ASN A 28 -0.61 7.08 -12.10
N ILE A 29 -0.54 6.73 -10.82
CA ILE A 29 -1.13 7.53 -9.74
C ILE A 29 -0.19 7.63 -8.54
N PHE A 30 -0.27 8.75 -7.84
CA PHE A 30 0.33 8.96 -6.54
C PHE A 30 -0.78 9.12 -5.50
N ILE A 31 -0.74 8.31 -4.44
CA ILE A 31 -1.72 8.31 -3.35
C ILE A 31 -1.00 8.69 -2.06
N ARG A 32 -1.53 9.69 -1.37
CA ARG A 32 -1.01 10.11 -0.06
C ARG A 32 -1.32 9.04 1.00
N GLY A 33 -0.33 8.61 1.77
CA GLY A 33 -0.48 7.52 2.75
C GLY A 33 -1.61 7.77 3.75
N SER A 34 -1.83 9.02 4.15
CA SER A 34 -2.89 9.40 5.10
C SER A 34 -4.33 9.17 4.61
N VAL A 35 -4.57 8.96 3.32
CA VAL A 35 -5.92 8.66 2.78
C VAL A 35 -6.12 7.16 2.50
N VAL A 36 -5.09 6.35 2.68
CA VAL A 36 -5.15 4.90 2.43
C VAL A 36 -5.79 4.22 3.63
N ARG A 37 -6.84 3.44 3.39
CA ARG A 37 -7.46 2.61 4.42
C ARG A 37 -6.84 1.22 4.49
N TYR A 38 -6.67 0.58 3.34
CA TYR A 38 -6.14 -0.77 3.23
C TYR A 38 -5.22 -0.89 2.01
N VAL A 39 -4.20 -1.73 2.14
CA VAL A 39 -3.40 -2.25 1.03
C VAL A 39 -3.53 -3.76 1.10
N ALA A 40 -4.24 -4.34 0.13
CA ALA A 40 -4.37 -5.79 0.03
C ALA A 40 -3.18 -6.35 -0.76
N LEU A 41 -2.55 -7.40 -0.23
CA LEU A 41 -1.41 -8.06 -0.82
C LEU A 41 -1.69 -9.57 -0.93
N PRO A 42 -1.16 -10.26 -1.97
CA PRO A 42 -1.17 -11.71 -2.01
C PRO A 42 -0.46 -12.29 -0.78
N VAL A 43 -0.98 -13.39 -0.24
CA VAL A 43 -0.45 -13.99 1.00
C VAL A 43 0.98 -14.50 0.78
N GLU A 44 1.22 -15.07 -0.39
CA GLU A 44 2.52 -15.58 -0.85
C GLU A 44 3.59 -14.49 -1.02
N ALA A 45 3.19 -13.22 -1.11
CA ALA A 45 4.12 -12.09 -1.20
C ALA A 45 4.60 -11.61 0.17
N VAL A 46 4.10 -12.20 1.26
CA VAL A 46 4.36 -11.77 2.64
C VAL A 46 4.95 -12.92 3.45
N ASP A 47 6.23 -12.81 3.80
CA ASP A 47 6.85 -13.67 4.81
C ASP A 47 6.43 -13.18 6.21
N THR A 48 5.50 -13.90 6.82
CA THR A 48 4.92 -13.51 8.11
C THR A 48 5.87 -13.76 9.28
N GLU A 49 6.77 -14.74 9.18
CA GLU A 49 7.76 -15.02 10.23
C GLU A 49 8.78 -13.89 10.30
N LEU A 50 9.34 -13.49 9.16
CA LEU A 50 10.27 -12.36 9.07
C LEU A 50 9.61 -11.05 9.54
N LEU A 51 8.36 -10.81 9.15
CA LEU A 51 7.62 -9.61 9.55
C LEU A 51 7.41 -9.54 11.07
N GLN A 52 7.05 -10.66 11.70
CA GLN A 52 6.87 -10.75 13.15
C GLN A 52 8.19 -10.51 13.89
N ASP A 53 9.29 -11.09 13.41
CA ASP A 53 10.62 -10.89 13.96
C ASP A 53 11.07 -9.43 13.91
N ALA A 54 10.92 -8.79 12.75
CA ALA A 54 11.24 -7.38 12.59
C ALA A 54 10.41 -6.49 13.52
N THR A 55 9.12 -6.79 13.67
CA THR A 55 8.20 -6.04 14.53
C THR A 55 8.59 -6.14 16.01
N ARG A 56 9.01 -7.32 16.49
CA ARG A 56 9.48 -7.51 17.88
C ARG A 56 10.73 -6.69 18.18
N ARG A 57 11.74 -6.76 17.31
CA ARG A 57 12.99 -5.99 17.48
C ARG A 57 12.74 -4.49 17.48
N GLU A 58 11.85 -4.03 16.60
CA GLU A 58 11.51 -2.61 16.55
C GLU A 58 10.78 -2.14 17.81
N ALA A 59 9.87 -2.95 18.36
CA ALA A 59 9.21 -2.64 19.63
C ALA A 59 10.19 -2.53 20.81
N GLU A 60 11.22 -3.38 20.86
CA GLU A 60 12.30 -3.31 21.86
C GLU A 60 13.15 -2.03 21.72
N ASN A 61 13.35 -1.52 20.51
CA ASN A 61 14.07 -0.26 20.28
C ASN A 61 13.33 0.97 20.85
N TYR A 62 12.02 0.85 21.07
CA TYR A 62 11.17 1.92 21.60
C TYR A 62 10.85 1.79 23.10
N SER A 63 11.29 0.70 23.76
CA SER A 63 11.12 0.45 25.19
C SER A 63 12.36 0.84 26.00
#